data_AF-A0ABD4AKC6-F1
#
_entry.id   AF-A0ABD4AKC6-F1
#
_cell.length_a   1.000
_cell.length_b   1.000
_cell.length_c   1.000
_cell.angle_alpha   90.00
_cell.angle_beta   90.00
_cell.angle_gamma   90.00
#
_symmetry.space_group_name_H-M   'P 1'
#
loop_
_entity.id
_entity.type
_entity.pdbx_description
1 polymer ?
#
loop_
_entity_poly.entity_id
_entity_poly.type
_entity_poly.pdbx_seq_one_letter_code
_entity_poly.pdbx_strand_id
1 'polypeptide(L)' 'MSDIAIDIPFPVIAMIYGAIYWPLTLCVGAVGLYVGVTRLRGVWRVVCVVIALLFIVDAGAGIYESLRQGLNT' A
#
# COMPACT_ATOMS: atom_id res chain seq x y z
N MET A 1 -13.29 -4.49 -32.51
CA MET A 1 -12.24 -4.11 -31.55
C MET A 1 -12.38 -5.06 -30.39
N SER A 2 -11.47 -6.02 -30.23
CA SER A 2 -11.51 -6.97 -29.12
C SER A 2 -11.02 -6.24 -27.87
N ASP A 3 -11.90 -5.91 -26.94
CA ASP A 3 -11.50 -5.50 -25.60
C ASP A 3 -10.70 -6.64 -24.99
N ILE A 4 -9.38 -6.48 -24.96
CA ILE A 4 -8.48 -7.33 -24.19
C ILE A 4 -8.73 -6.92 -22.73
N ALA A 5 -9.74 -7.53 -22.12
CA ALA A 5 -9.93 -7.50 -20.68
C ALA A 5 -8.77 -8.31 -20.10
N ILE A 6 -7.63 -7.63 -19.89
CA ILE A 6 -6.55 -8.14 -19.07
C ILE A 6 -7.16 -8.25 -17.66
N ASP A 7 -7.57 -9.46 -17.30
CA ASP A 7 -8.18 -9.80 -16.02
C ASP A 7 -7.08 -9.81 -14.96
N ILE A 8 -6.62 -8.61 -14.59
CA ILE A 8 -5.59 -8.45 -13.57
C ILE A 8 -6.24 -8.77 -12.23
N PRO A 9 -5.74 -9.75 -11.47
CA PRO A 9 -6.29 -10.04 -10.16
C PRO A 9 -6.18 -8.79 -9.28
N PHE A 10 -7.26 -8.47 -8.56
CA PHE A 10 -7.36 -7.33 -7.64
C PHE A 10 -6.09 -7.06 -6.80
N PRO A 11 -5.43 -8.06 -6.18
CA PRO A 11 -4.20 -7.81 -5.41
C PRO A 11 -3.05 -7.24 -6.24
N VAL A 12 -2.95 -7.59 -7.53
CA VAL A 12 -1.92 -7.05 -8.43
C VAL A 12 -2.25 -5.61 -8.83
N ILE A 13 -3.54 -5.29 -9.06
CA ILE A 13 -3.97 -3.90 -9.27
C ILE A 13 -3.63 -3.06 -8.04
N ALA A 14 -3.96 -3.54 -6.85
CA ALA A 14 -3.65 -2.85 -5.59
C ALA A 14 -2.15 -2.58 -5.44
N MET A 15 -1.28 -3.55 -5.76
CA MET A 15 0.17 -3.37 -5.76
C MET A 15 0.66 -2.34 -6.79
N ILE A 16 0.09 -2.31 -7.99
CA ILE A 16 0.49 -1.35 -9.03
C ILE A 16 0.12 0.08 -8.62
N TYR A 17 -1.12 0.28 -8.14
CA TYR A 17 -1.54 1.57 -7.59
C TYR A 17 -0.74 1.94 -6.35
N GLY A 18 -0.44 0.97 -5.50
CA GLY A 18 0.47 1.09 -4.37
C GLY A 18 1.85 1.58 -4.75
N ALA A 19 2.41 1.04 -5.82
CA ALA A 19 3.71 1.42 -6.34
C ALA A 19 3.73 2.80 -7.02
N ILE A 20 2.64 3.21 -7.68
CA ILE A 20 2.54 4.52 -8.34
C ILE A 20 2.24 5.63 -7.31
N TYR A 21 1.34 5.35 -6.37
CA TYR A 21 0.89 6.28 -5.33
C TYR A 21 1.54 5.99 -3.98
N TRP A 22 2.75 5.41 -4.00
CA TRP A 22 3.49 5.00 -2.80
C TRP A 22 3.60 6.07 -1.71
N PRO A 23 3.73 7.39 -2.01
CA PRO A 23 3.76 8.39 -0.96
C PRO A 23 2.41 8.51 -0.24
N LEU A 24 1.31 8.34 -0.99
CA LEU A 24 -0.06 8.45 -0.47
C LEU A 24 -0.41 7.22 0.38
N THR A 25 -0.05 6.02 -0.07
CA THR A 25 -0.25 4.78 0.69
C THR A 25 0.58 4.76 1.98
N LEU A 26 1.80 5.30 1.96
CA LEU A 26 2.60 5.49 3.17
C LEU A 26 1.94 6.46 4.16
N CYS A 27 1.43 7.59 3.68
CA CYS A 27 0.70 8.56 4.51
C CYS A 27 -0.53 7.92 5.17
N VAL A 28 -1.33 7.19 4.39
CA VAL A 28 -2.52 6.48 4.90
C VAL A 28 -2.13 5.41 5.92
N GLY A 29 -1.09 4.63 5.64
CA GLY A 29 -0.53 3.64 6.57
C GLY A 29 -0.07 4.29 7.88
N ALA A 30 0.71 5.37 7.81
CA ALA A 30 1.20 6.07 9.00
C ALA A 30 0.06 6.66 9.86
N VAL A 31 -0.93 7.30 9.22
CA VAL A 31 -2.11 7.85 9.92
C VAL A 31 -2.95 6.72 10.53
N GLY A 32 -3.18 5.64 9.79
CA GLY A 32 -3.91 4.47 10.28
C GLY A 32 -3.21 3.81 11.47
N LEU A 33 -1.89 3.75 11.45
CA LEU A 33 -1.08 3.22 12.55
C LEU A 33 -1.16 4.13 13.78
N TYR A 34 -1.03 5.45 13.60
CA TYR A 34 -1.19 6.43 14.68
C TYR A 34 -2.58 6.35 15.32
N VAL A 35 -3.65 6.37 14.53
CA VAL A 35 -5.03 6.29 15.03
C VAL A 35 -5.30 4.93 15.67
N GLY A 36 -4.83 3.84 15.04
CA GLY A 36 -4.94 2.48 15.56
C GLY A 36 -4.30 2.32 16.94
N VAL A 37 -3.09 2.86 17.12
CA VAL A 37 -2.35 2.76 18.38
C VAL A 37 -2.89 3.68 19.46
N THR A 38 -3.28 4.92 19.10
CA THR A 38 -3.60 5.97 20.09
C THR A 38 -5.08 6.06 20.47
N ARG A 39 -6.00 5.77 19.54
CA ARG A 39 -7.44 6.02 19.74
C ARG A 39 -8.29 4.75 19.82
N LEU A 40 -7.88 3.66 19.20
CA LEU A 40 -8.66 2.42 19.18
C LEU A 40 -8.30 1.48 20.35
N ARG A 41 -9.30 0.76 20.85
CA ARG A 41 -9.16 -0.25 21.92
C ARG A 41 -9.68 -1.61 21.46
N GLY A 42 -9.15 -2.68 22.04
CA GLY A 42 -9.58 -4.05 21.74
C GLY A 42 -9.23 -4.50 20.31
N VAL A 43 -10.08 -5.36 19.74
CA VAL A 43 -9.86 -6.00 18.43
C VAL A 43 -9.74 -4.98 17.29
N TRP A 44 -10.45 -3.87 17.35
CA TRP A 44 -10.38 -2.80 16.34
C TRP A 44 -9.00 -2.18 16.20
N ARG A 45 -8.22 -2.09 17.29
CA ARG A 45 -6.83 -1.65 17.24
C ARG A 45 -5.97 -2.61 16.43
N VAL A 46 -6.14 -3.92 16.63
CA VAL A 46 -5.37 -4.94 15.92
C VAL A 46 -5.69 -4.89 14.43
N VAL A 47 -6.96 -4.84 14.06
CA VAL A 47 -7.39 -4.75 12.65
C VAL A 47 -6.83 -3.49 11.99
N CYS A 48 -6.93 -2.32 12.63
CA CYS A 48 -6.38 -1.08 12.06
C CYS A 48 -4.86 -1.13 11.91
N VAL A 49 -4.13 -1.69 12.89
CA VAL A 49 -2.67 -1.82 12.80
C VAL A 49 -2.27 -2.77 11.68
N VAL A 50 -2.96 -3.90 11.53
CA VAL A 50 -2.70 -4.86 10.44
C VAL A 50 -2.93 -4.21 9.07
N ILE A 51 -4.05 -3.50 8.90
CA ILE A 51 -4.34 -2.78 7.65
C ILE A 51 -3.29 -1.69 7.38
N ALA A 52 -2.92 -0.92 8.39
CA ALA A 52 -1.89 0.12 8.28
C ALA A 52 -0.52 -0.46 7.87
N LEU A 53 -0.15 -1.61 8.43
CA LEU A 53 1.09 -2.31 8.06
C LEU A 53 1.06 -2.79 6.60
N LEU A 54 -0.08 -3.29 6.11
CA LEU A 54 -0.22 -3.67 4.70
C LEU A 54 0.03 -2.47 3.76
N PHE A 55 -0.52 -1.29 4.08
CA PHE A 55 -0.25 -0.07 3.31
C PHE A 55 1.22 0.36 3.35
N ILE A 56 1.90 0.18 4.49
CA ILE A 56 3.33 0.51 4.62
C ILE A 56 4.19 -0.45 3.79
N VAL A 57 3.89 -1.76 3.82
CA VAL A 57 4.61 -2.77 3.04
C VAL A 57 4.44 -2.52 1.55
N ASP A 58 3.21 -2.24 1.13
CA ASP A 58 2.87 -1.91 -0.26
C ASP A 58 3.59 -0.65 -0.75
N ALA A 59 3.58 0.42 0.05
CA ALA A 59 4.37 1.62 -0.24
C ALA A 59 5.89 1.35 -0.28
N GLY A 60 6.38 0.46 0.60
CA GLY A 60 7.78 0.04 0.61
C GLY A 60 8.20 -0.67 -0.69
N ALA A 61 7.32 -1.49 -1.27
CA ALA A 61 7.54 -2.09 -2.58
C ALA A 61 7.62 -1.01 -3.69
N GLY A 62 6.74 -0.01 -3.64
CA GLY A 62 6.79 1.15 -4.55
C GLY A 62 8.09 1.95 -4.48
N ILE A 63 8.59 2.21 -3.27
CA ILE A 63 9.89 2.85 -3.05
C ILE A 63 11.01 2.00 -3.64
N TYR A 64 11.03 0.70 -3.35
CA TYR A 64 12.06 -0.21 -3.83
C TYR A 64 12.15 -0.21 -5.36
N GLU A 65 11.02 -0.32 -6.06
CA GLU A 65 10.99 -0.29 -7.53
C GLU A 65 11.41 1.07 -8.09
N SER A 66 10.96 2.18 -7.49
CA SER A 66 11.37 3.52 -7.90
C SER A 66 12.89 3.72 -7.79
N LEU A 67 13.48 3.23 -6.69
CA LEU A 67 14.91 3.34 -6.41
C LEU A 67 15.73 2.41 -7.31
N ARG A 68 15.22 1.21 -7.58
CA ARG A 68 15.80 0.25 -8.54
C ARG A 68 15.80 0.80 -9.96
N GLN A 69 14.74 1.47 -10.39
CA GLN A 69 14.67 2.12 -11.70
C GLN A 69 15.68 3.27 -11.80
N GLY A 70 15.75 4.14 -10.79
CA GLY A 70 16.71 5.25 -10.77
C GLY A 70 18.19 4.85 -10.69
N LEU A 71 18.50 3.65 -10.18
CA LEU A 71 19.87 3.11 -10.19
C LEU A 71 20.27 2.45 -11.52
N ASN A 72 19.29 2.08 -12.36
CA ASN A 72 19.52 1.44 -13.66
C ASN A 72 19.48 2.42 -14.85
N THR A 73 19.32 3.71 -14.58
CA THR A 73 19.39 4.84 -15.54
C THR A 73 20.68 5.61 -15.39
#